data_AF-A0A7V3CFW0-F1
#
_entry.id   AF-A0A7V3CFW0-F1
#
_cell.length_a   1.000
_cell.length_b   1.000
_cell.length_c   1.000
_cell.angle_alpha   90.00
_cell.angle_beta   90.00
_cell.angle_gamma   90.00
#
_symmetry.space_group_name_H-M   'P 1'
#
loop_
_entity.id
_entity.type
_entity.pdbx_description
1 polymer ?
#
loop_
_entity_poly.entity_id
_entity_poly.type
_entity_poly.pdbx_seq_one_letter_code
_entity_poly.pdbx_strand_id
1 'polypeptide(L)' 'MQIELTMKEKQYLENMLMHHMRELSREISHTDNRSFKENLKEEAEVLRVLQSKLEQERAMSH' A
#
# COMPACT_ATOMS: atom_id res chain seq x y z
N MET A 1 12.71 17.87 -0.74
CA MET A 1 12.55 17.76 0.73
C MET A 1 12.32 16.29 1.03
N GLN A 2 13.28 15.64 1.68
CA GLN A 2 13.21 14.20 1.99
C GLN A 2 12.64 14.11 3.41
N ILE A 3 11.48 13.48 3.56
CA ILE A 3 10.85 13.30 4.87
C ILE A 3 11.53 12.09 5.51
N GLU A 4 12.25 12.31 6.60
CA GLU A 4 12.81 11.21 7.39
C GLU A 4 11.74 10.70 8.36
N LEU A 5 11.35 9.45 8.16
CA LEU A 5 10.40 8.76 9.02
C LEU A 5 11.15 7.95 10.07
N THR A 6 10.71 8.04 11.32
CA THR A 6 11.15 7.14 12.39
C THR A 6 10.70 5.70 12.12
N MET A 7 11.36 4.73 12.74
CA MET A 7 10.98 3.31 12.65
C MET A 7 9.50 3.07 13.03
N LYS A 8 9.00 3.81 14.03
CA LYS A 8 7.61 3.69 14.48
C LYS A 8 6.63 4.22 13.43
N GLU A 9 6.94 5.34 12.78
CA GLU A 9 6.13 5.90 11.69
C GLU A 9 6.14 4.99 10.47
N LYS A 10 7.30 4.44 10.10
CA LYS A 10 7.41 3.44 9.03
C LYS A 10 6.55 2.22 9.33
N GLN A 11 6.63 1.67 10.55
CA GLN A 11 5.80 0.54 10.96
C GLN A 11 4.29 0.85 10.91
N TYR A 12 3.91 2.06 11.32
CA TYR A 12 2.51 2.50 11.26
C TYR A 12 2.01 2.59 9.82
N LEU A 13 2.82 3.16 8.92
CA LEU A 13 2.51 3.25 7.50
C LEU A 13 2.42 1.87 6.84
N GLU A 14 3.33 0.95 7.15
CA GLU A 14 3.27 -0.45 6.68
C GLU A 14 1.95 -1.11 7.10
N ASN A 15 1.54 -0.94 8.36
CA ASN A 15 0.29 -1.50 8.87
C ASN A 15 -0.94 -0.90 8.17
N MET A 16 -0.93 0.41 7.93
CA MET A 16 -2.00 1.11 7.24
C MET A 16 -2.10 0.65 5.77
N LEU A 17 -0.97 0.54 5.07
CA LEU A 17 -0.92 0.04 3.69
C LEU A 17 -1.43 -1.40 3.60
N MET A 18 -0.98 -2.30 4.48
CA MET A 18 -1.46 -3.67 4.51
C MET A 18 -2.97 -3.76 4.77
N HIS A 19 -3.50 -2.93 5.66
CA HIS A 19 -4.93 -2.88 5.92
C HIS A 19 -5.70 -2.45 4.68
N HIS A 20 -5.32 -1.31 4.10
CA HIS A 20 -5.99 -0.75 2.93
C HIS A 20 -5.92 -1.68 1.71
N MET A 21 -4.78 -2.35 1.48
CA MET A 21 -4.66 -3.36 0.43
C MET A 21 -5.60 -4.56 0.61
N ARG A 22 -5.87 -4.98 1.85
CA ARG A 22 -6.86 -6.04 2.13
C ARG A 22 -8.27 -5.56 1.85
N GLU A 23 -8.59 -4.31 2.15
CA GLU A 23 -9.89 -3.72 1.86
C GLU A 23 -10.11 -3.59 0.36
N LEU A 24 -9.15 -3.03 -0.38
CA LEU A 24 -9.20 -2.95 -1.84
C LEU A 24 -9.33 -4.33 -2.49
N SER A 25 -8.59 -5.34 -2.00
CA SER A 25 -8.72 -6.70 -2.53
C SER A 25 -10.14 -7.25 -2.36
N ARG A 26 -10.81 -6.94 -1.25
CA ARG A 26 -12.21 -7.31 -1.04
C ARG A 26 -13.13 -6.49 -1.95
N GLU A 27 -12.90 -5.19 -2.09
CA GLU A 27 -13.74 -4.35 -2.93
C GLU A 27 -13.67 -4.75 -4.40
N ILE A 28 -12.47 -5.06 -4.91
CA ILE A 28 -12.24 -5.59 -6.26
C ILE A 28 -12.99 -6.91 -6.46
N SER A 29 -13.01 -7.80 -5.46
CA SER A 29 -13.71 -9.08 -5.60
C SER A 29 -15.23 -8.94 -5.65
N HIS A 30 -15.79 -7.91 -5.01
CA HIS A 30 -17.24 -7.67 -4.93
C HIS A 30 -17.75 -6.62 -5.94
N THR A 31 -16.85 -5.96 -6.68
CA THR A 31 -17.23 -4.96 -7.69
C THR A 31 -17.51 -5.61 -9.05
N ASP A 32 -18.74 -5.43 -9.53
CA ASP A 32 -19.18 -5.84 -10.87
C ASP A 32 -18.98 -4.75 -11.93
N ASN A 33 -18.87 -3.48 -11.52
CA ASN A 33 -18.58 -2.38 -12.42
C ASN A 33 -17.13 -2.47 -12.91
N ARG A 34 -16.95 -2.83 -14.18
CA ARG A 34 -15.63 -3.01 -14.79
C ARG A 34 -14.74 -1.76 -14.73
N SER A 35 -15.27 -0.58 -15.01
CA SER A 35 -14.48 0.66 -14.99
C SER A 35 -14.03 1.00 -13.57
N PHE A 36 -14.93 0.86 -12.59
CA PHE A 36 -14.58 1.08 -11.19
C PHE A 36 -13.55 0.06 -10.70
N LYS A 37 -13.68 -1.20 -11.10
CA LYS A 37 -12.74 -2.27 -10.78
C LYS A 37 -11.33 -2.02 -11.32
N GLU A 38 -11.20 -1.41 -12.50
CA GLU A 38 -9.88 -1.03 -13.03
C GLU A 38 -9.25 0.08 -12.18
N ASN A 39 -10.01 1.10 -11.77
CA ASN A 39 -9.51 2.15 -10.86
C ASN A 39 -9.00 1.55 -9.53
N LEU A 40 -9.74 0.60 -8.94
CA LEU A 40 -9.32 -0.06 -7.71
C LEU A 40 -8.03 -0.89 -7.89
N LYS A 41 -7.81 -1.48 -9.08
CA LYS A 41 -6.56 -2.19 -9.38
C LYS A 41 -5.38 -1.24 -9.52
N GLU A 42 -5.57 -0.10 -10.18
CA GLU A 42 -4.54 0.94 -10.30
C GLU A 42 -4.14 1.44 -8.91
N GLU A 43 -5.11 1.69 -8.03
CA GLU A 43 -4.84 2.07 -6.65
C GLU A 43 -4.07 0.98 -5.90
N ALA A 44 -4.48 -0.29 -6.03
CA ALA A 44 -3.78 -1.42 -5.42
C ALA A 44 -2.32 -1.55 -5.91
N GLU A 45 -2.05 -1.21 -7.17
CA GLU A 45 -0.70 -1.21 -7.73
C GLU A 45 0.16 -0.10 -7.11
N VAL A 46 -0.38 1.12 -7.00
CA VAL A 46 0.31 2.24 -6.33
C VAL A 46 0.69 1.86 -4.90
N LEU A 47 -0.23 1.27 -4.13
CA LEU A 47 0.02 0.87 -2.74
C LEU A 47 1.05 -0.26 -2.64
N ARG A 48 1.04 -1.22 -3.57
CA ARG A 48 2.06 -2.28 -3.63
C ARG A 48 3.46 -1.71 -3.87
N VAL A 49 3.58 -0.71 -4.75
CA VAL A 49 4.85 -0.01 -4.98
C VAL A 49 5.31 0.73 -3.73
N LEU A 50 4.40 1.40 -3.02
CA LEU A 50 4.73 2.09 -1.75
C LEU A 50 5.17 1.11 -0.67
N GLN A 51 4.48 -0.02 -0.52
CA GLN A 51 4.87 -1.08 0.41
C GLN A 51 6.29 -1.60 0.08
N SER A 52 6.57 -1.90 -1.19
CA SER A 52 7.88 -2.40 -1.59
C SER A 52 9.01 -1.40 -1.28
N LYS A 53 8.77 -0.10 -1.46
CA LYS A 53 9.74 0.95 -1.11
C LYS A 53 10.01 0.99 0.39
N LEU A 54 8.97 0.90 1.22
CA LEU A 54 9.13 0.87 2.69
C LEU A 54 9.88 -0.38 3.15
N GLU A 55 9.58 -1.54 2.57
CA GLU A 55 10.27 -2.80 2.88
C GLU A 55 11.76 -2.74 2.51
N GLN A 56 12.10 -2.14 1.36
CA GLN A 56 13.49 -1.92 0.94
C GLN A 56 14.23 -1.00 1.90
N GLU A 57 13.62 0.11 2.32
CA GLU A 57 14.23 1.01 3.31
C GLU A 57 14.46 0.31 4.64
N ARG A 58 13.52 -0.53 5.08
CA ARG A 58 13.68 -1.32 6.31
C ARG A 58 14.82 -2.33 6.20
N ALA A 59 14.95 -3.00 5.05
CA ALA A 59 16.02 -3.96 4.80
C ALA A 59 17.41 -3.32 4.76
N MET A 60 17.52 -2.08 4.29
CA MET A 60 18.78 -1.31 4.27
C MET A 60 19.13 -0.67 5.62
N SER A 61 18.19 -0.64 6.57
CA SER A 61 18.39 -0.08 7.91
C SER A 61 18.80 -1.14 8.96
N HIS A 62 19.01 -2.38 8.53
CA HIS A 62 19.39 -3.54 9.34
C HIS A 62 20.83 -3.98 9.06
#